data_AF-W4H7D7-F1
#
_entry.id   AF-W4H7D7-F1
#
_cell.length_a   1.000
_cell.length_b   1.000
_cell.length_c   1.000
_cell.angle_alpha   90.00
_cell.angle_beta   90.00
_cell.angle_gamma   90.00
#
_symmetry.space_group_name_H-M   'P 1'
#
loop_
_entity.id
_entity.type
_entity.pdbx_description
1 polymer ?
#
loop_
_entity_poly.entity_id
_entity_poly.type
_entity_poly.pdbx_seq_one_letter_code
_entity_poly.pdbx_strand_id
1 'polypeptide(L)'
;MCKHIINVQVAFRAPCCKRWFDCTECHFEMADHPIASSPEMAFACKQCKKCFRKIMSHFSEEDEYCPLCNNHFVVKAERPTALSLA
;
A
#
# COMPACT_ATOMS: atom_id res chain seq x y z
N MET A 1 9.84 -3.62 -5.13
CA MET A 1 9.62 -4.28 -3.83
C MET A 1 10.00 -3.27 -2.78
N CYS A 2 9.19 -3.10 -1.74
CA CYS A 2 9.41 -2.09 -0.72
C CYS A 2 10.65 -2.43 0.11
N LYS A 3 11.52 -1.45 0.35
CA LYS A 3 12.67 -1.60 1.25
C LYS A 3 12.30 -1.32 2.73
N HIS A 4 11.16 -0.68 2.97
CA HIS A 4 10.71 -0.28 4.32
C HIS A 4 9.78 -1.30 4.96
N ILE A 5 8.92 -1.96 4.17
CA ILE A 5 7.93 -2.97 4.63
C ILE A 5 8.06 -4.20 3.74
N ILE A 6 8.65 -5.28 4.26
CA ILE A 6 9.01 -6.46 3.44
C ILE A 6 7.79 -7.29 3.03
N ASN A 7 6.75 -7.31 3.86
CA ASN A 7 5.54 -8.12 3.67
C ASN A 7 4.37 -7.33 3.09
N VAL A 8 4.65 -6.22 2.41
CA VAL A 8 3.62 -5.40 1.77
C VAL A 8 2.80 -6.21 0.76
N GLN A 9 1.47 -6.08 0.82
CA GLN A 9 0.54 -6.87 0.00
C GLN A 9 -0.07 -6.11 -1.18
N VAL A 10 -0.03 -4.77 -1.15
CA VAL A 10 -0.59 -3.89 -2.18
C VAL A 10 0.37 -2.74 -2.48
N ALA A 11 0.32 -2.21 -3.71
CA ALA A 11 0.77 -0.85 -3.97
C ALA A 11 -0.45 0.08 -3.96
N PHE A 12 -0.29 1.33 -3.55
CA PHE A 12 -1.33 2.35 -3.67
C PHE A 12 -0.93 3.42 -4.69
N ARG A 13 -1.93 4.03 -5.33
CA ARG A 13 -1.72 5.18 -6.21
C ARG A 13 -1.88 6.46 -5.41
N ALA A 14 -0.79 7.20 -5.22
CA ALA A 14 -0.81 8.45 -4.47
C ALA A 14 -1.74 9.47 -5.17
N PRO A 15 -2.69 10.08 -4.45
CA PRO A 15 -3.65 11.00 -5.06
C PRO A 15 -3.02 12.32 -5.49
N CYS A 16 -1.90 12.75 -4.88
CA CYS A 16 -1.14 13.95 -5.21
C CYS A 16 -0.44 13.86 -6.57
N CYS A 17 0.45 12.88 -6.76
CA CYS A 17 1.31 12.77 -7.94
C CYS A 17 0.89 11.68 -8.93
N LYS A 18 -0.18 10.93 -8.62
CA LYS A 18 -0.77 9.87 -9.46
C LYS A 18 0.17 8.70 -9.78
N ARG A 19 1.27 8.56 -9.02
CA ARG A 19 2.27 7.48 -9.11
C ARG A 19 1.96 6.36 -8.11
N TRP A 20 2.53 5.19 -8.35
CA TRP A 20 2.34 4.00 -7.54
C TRP A 20 3.48 3.82 -6.54
N PHE A 21 3.14 3.52 -5.29
CA PHE A 21 4.11 3.29 -4.22
C PHE A 21 3.68 2.10 -3.37
N ASP A 22 4.68 1.41 -2.82
CA ASP A 22 4.43 0.29 -1.91
C ASP A 22 4.16 0.74 -0.47
N CYS A 23 4.69 1.90 -0.06
CA CYS A 23 4.42 2.49 1.25
C CYS A 23 4.59 4.02 1.19
N THR A 24 4.21 4.70 2.27
CA THR A 24 4.34 6.16 2.39
C THR A 24 5.80 6.60 2.43
N GLU A 25 6.70 5.84 3.04
CA GLU A 25 8.14 6.15 3.06
C GLU A 25 8.75 6.11 1.65
N CYS A 26 8.35 5.14 0.81
CA CYS A 26 8.72 5.12 -0.61
C CYS A 26 8.23 6.36 -1.37
N HIS A 27 7.06 6.91 -1.00
CA HIS A 27 6.59 8.16 -1.57
C HIS A 27 7.46 9.34 -1.10
N PHE A 28 7.72 9.46 0.19
CA PHE A 28 8.55 10.56 0.75
C PHE A 28 9.96 10.62 0.17
N GLU A 29 10.56 9.49 -0.18
CA GLU A 29 11.88 9.46 -0.81
C GLU A 29 11.88 9.94 -2.26
N MET A 30 10.74 9.84 -2.94
CA MET A 30 10.61 10.17 -4.37
C MET A 30 9.86 11.47 -4.64
N ALA A 31 9.19 12.02 -3.63
CA ALA A 31 8.35 13.19 -3.74
C ALA A 31 8.81 14.30 -2.79
N ASP A 32 8.89 15.50 -3.33
CA ASP A 32 9.17 16.77 -2.65
C ASP A 32 7.96 17.36 -1.89
N HIS A 33 6.88 16.57 -1.74
CA HIS A 33 5.62 17.00 -1.11
C HIS A 33 5.03 15.90 -0.22
N PRO A 34 4.19 16.28 0.77
CA PRO A 34 3.47 15.31 1.59
C PRO A 34 2.39 14.59 0.77
N ILE A 35 2.09 13.34 1.15
CA ILE A 35 0.98 12.59 0.54
C ILE A 35 -0.36 13.28 0.84
N ALA A 36 -1.16 13.51 -0.20
CA ALA A 36 -2.50 14.06 -0.03
C ALA A 36 -3.48 13.01 0.50
N SER A 37 -4.45 13.43 1.33
CA SER A 37 -5.58 12.59 1.70
C SER A 37 -6.61 12.53 0.56
N SER A 38 -7.36 11.43 0.48
CA SER A 38 -8.43 11.25 -0.49
C SER A 38 -9.51 10.34 0.11
N PRO A 39 -10.80 10.63 -0.08
CA PRO A 39 -11.89 9.77 0.39
C PRO A 39 -11.91 8.41 -0.34
N GLU A 40 -11.29 8.33 -1.51
CA GLU A 40 -11.15 7.11 -2.31
C GLU A 40 -9.67 6.90 -2.67
N MET A 41 -9.18 5.67 -2.50
CA MET A 41 -7.83 5.28 -2.87
C MET A 41 -7.83 4.08 -3.81
N ALA A 42 -6.91 4.09 -4.77
CA ALA A 42 -6.69 2.99 -5.68
C ALA A 42 -5.49 2.15 -5.23
N PHE A 43 -5.67 0.84 -5.26
CA PHE A 43 -4.69 -0.16 -4.87
C PHE A 43 -4.43 -1.15 -6.00
N ALA A 44 -3.25 -1.75 -6.02
CA ALA A 44 -2.86 -2.83 -6.91
C ALA A 44 -2.42 -4.03 -6.05
N CYS A 45 -3.16 -5.12 -6.13
CA CYS A 45 -2.88 -6.33 -5.36
C CYS A 45 -1.59 -6.99 -5.85
N LYS A 46 -0.67 -7.32 -4.93
CA LYS A 46 0.57 -8.00 -5.30
C LYS A 46 0.39 -9.49 -5.55
N GLN A 47 -0.66 -10.10 -5.00
CA GLN A 47 -0.98 -11.51 -5.25
C GLN A 47 -1.61 -11.70 -6.64
N CYS A 48 -2.72 -11.01 -6.94
CA CYS A 48 -3.44 -11.21 -8.21
C CYS A 48 -3.12 -10.18 -9.30
N LYS A 49 -2.28 -9.17 -9.01
CA LYS A 49 -1.87 -8.09 -9.94
C LYS A 49 -3.01 -7.21 -10.48
N LYS A 50 -4.24 -7.39 -9.99
CA LYS A 50 -5.39 -6.56 -10.38
C LYS A 50 -5.47 -5.28 -9.54
N CYS A 51 -5.91 -4.21 -10.17
CA CYS A 51 -6.20 -2.94 -9.50
C CYS A 51 -7.64 -2.95 -8.95
N PHE A 52 -7.83 -2.32 -7.80
CA PHE A 52 -9.12 -2.13 -7.16
C PHE A 52 -9.13 -0.79 -6.40
N ARG A 53 -10.30 -0.39 -5.90
CA ARG A 53 -10.45 0.86 -5.14
C ARG A 53 -11.17 0.58 -3.84
N LYS A 54 -10.89 1.41 -2.85
CA LYS A 54 -11.54 1.38 -1.53
C LYS A 54 -11.89 2.81 -1.13
N ILE A 55 -13.03 2.94 -0.47
CA ILE A 55 -13.51 4.20 0.09
C ILE A 55 -12.94 4.30 1.50
N MET A 56 -11.95 5.18 1.68
CA MET A 56 -11.24 5.34 2.96
C MET A 56 -12.14 5.94 4.04
N SER A 57 -13.15 6.72 3.66
CA SER A 57 -14.08 7.36 4.60
C SER A 57 -14.96 6.35 5.37
N HIS A 58 -15.13 5.12 4.87
CA HIS A 58 -16.02 4.10 5.43
C HIS A 58 -15.30 2.75 5.61
N PHE A 59 -13.99 2.78 5.87
CA PHE A 59 -13.16 1.58 5.92
C PHE A 59 -13.51 0.67 7.11
N SER A 60 -13.85 -0.59 6.85
CA SER A 60 -14.13 -1.62 7.87
C SER A 60 -13.19 -2.83 7.74
N GLU A 61 -13.30 -3.81 8.64
CA GLU A 61 -12.52 -5.06 8.59
C GLU A 61 -12.77 -5.85 7.28
N GLU A 62 -13.96 -5.76 6.69
CA GLU A 62 -14.27 -6.37 5.39
C GLU A 62 -13.48 -5.72 4.24
N ASP A 63 -13.07 -4.46 4.42
CA ASP A 63 -12.28 -3.74 3.43
C ASP A 63 -10.78 -4.08 3.44
N GLU A 64 -10.33 -4.87 4.40
CA GLU A 64 -8.94 -5.33 4.50
C GLU A 64 -8.56 -6.39 3.46
N TYR A 65 -9.53 -6.83 2.65
CA TYR A 65 -9.35 -7.89 1.66
C TYR A 65 -9.44 -7.37 0.22
N CYS A 66 -8.61 -7.95 -0.64
CA CYS A 66 -8.69 -7.72 -2.08
C CYS A 66 -10.01 -8.30 -2.60
N PRO A 67 -10.89 -7.50 -3.24
CA PRO A 67 -12.22 -7.96 -3.67
C PRO A 67 -12.18 -8.98 -4.83
N LEU A 68 -10.99 -9.29 -5.34
CA LEU A 68 -10.79 -10.12 -6.53
C LEU A 68 -10.14 -11.47 -6.25
N CYS A 69 -9.36 -11.59 -5.18
CA CYS A 69 -8.67 -12.83 -4.83
C CYS A 69 -8.66 -13.12 -3.32
N ASN A 70 -9.38 -12.32 -2.53
CA ASN A 70 -9.48 -12.43 -1.08
C ASN A 70 -8.13 -12.36 -0.35
N ASN A 71 -7.12 -11.69 -0.94
CA ASN A 71 -5.86 -11.43 -0.25
C ASN A 71 -6.09 -10.46 0.91
N HIS A 72 -5.77 -10.85 2.13
CA HIS A 72 -5.76 -9.93 3.28
C HIS A 72 -4.55 -9.00 3.14
N PHE A 73 -4.80 -7.72 2.82
CA PHE A 73 -3.73 -6.77 2.50
C PHE A 73 -3.42 -5.78 3.62
N VAL A 74 -4.29 -5.66 4.62
CA VAL A 74 -4.03 -4.91 5.86
C VAL A 74 -3.42 -5.87 6.87
N VAL A 75 -2.11 -6.02 6.79
CA VAL A 75 -1.33 -6.89 7.68
C VAL A 75 -0.37 -6.07 8.52
N LYS A 76 0.06 -6.62 9.66
CA LYS A 76 1.09 -6.00 10.49
C LYS A 76 2.37 -5.82 9.66
N ALA A 77 2.85 -4.58 9.55
CA ALA A 77 4.04 -4.26 8.79
C ALA A 77 5.29 -4.92 9.40
N GLU A 78 5.99 -5.72 8.60
CA GLU A 78 7.30 -6.26 8.94
C GLU A 78 8.37 -5.34 8.34
N ARG A 79 9.27 -4.84 9.20
CA ARG A 79 10.41 -4.02 8.80
C ARG A 79 11.67 -4.89 8.73
N PRO A 80 12.63 -4.60 7.83
CA PRO A 80 13.91 -5.30 7.83
C PRO A 80 14.58 -5.15 9.21
N THR A 81 14.84 -6.26 9.88
CA THR A 81 15.67 -6.27 11.09
C THR A 81 17.14 -6.29 10.68
N ALA A 82 18.01 -5.59 11.44
CA ALA A 82 19.44 -5.49 11.14
C ALA A 82 20.18 -6.84 11.04
N LEU A 83 19.55 -7.95 11.47
CA LEU A 83 20.08 -9.31 11.40
C LEU A 83 19.93 -9.99 10.01
N SER A 84 19.23 -9.38 9.04
CA SER A 84 19.09 -9.92 7.68
C SER A 84 20.08 -9.33 6.65
N LEU A 85 21.14 -8.65 7.12
CA LEU A 85 22.22 -8.09 6.29
C LEU A 85 23.53 -8.89 6.40
N ALA A 86 23.46 -10.16 6.80
CA ALA A 86 24.60 -11.09 6.80
C ALA A 86 24.68 -11.87 5.49
#